data_AF-A0A3A9FT32-F1
#
_entry.id   AF-A0A3A9FT32-F1
#
_cell.length_a   1.000
_cell.length_b   1.000
_cell.length_c   1.000
_cell.angle_alpha   90.00
_cell.angle_beta   90.00
_cell.angle_gamma   90.00
#
_symmetry.space_group_name_H-M   'P 1'
#
loop_
_entity.id
_entity.type
_entity.pdbx_description
1 polymer ?
#
loop_
_entity_poly.entity_id
_entity_poly.type
_entity_poly.pdbx_seq_one_letter_code
_entity_poly.pdbx_strand_id
1 'polypeptide(L)' 'MEDCRVEIAVRDGKVDMRAEHVSLEDMTAICGVLQVMVGRNAMMRGADLEMVKDKLLDVYLAAMNDLERQEGENE' A
#
# COMPACT_ATOMS: atom_id res chain seq x y z
N MET A 1 10.16 -15.07 -15.16
CA MET A 1 9.05 -14.25 -14.66
C MET A 1 8.38 -13.64 -15.86
N GLU A 2 7.06 -13.72 -15.93
CA GLU A 2 6.30 -12.89 -16.87
C GLU A 2 6.38 -11.43 -16.41
N ASP A 3 6.29 -10.50 -17.35
CA ASP A 3 6.23 -9.08 -17.00
C ASP A 3 4.93 -8.80 -16.24
N CYS A 4 5.04 -8.22 -15.04
CA CYS A 4 3.89 -7.78 -14.27
C CYS A 4 3.63 -6.28 -14.52
N ARG A 5 2.36 -5.87 -14.49
CA ARG A 5 1.99 -4.45 -14.64
C ARG A 5 1.05 -4.03 -13.51
N VAL A 6 1.42 -2.96 -12.83
CA VAL A 6 0.52 -2.22 -11.93
C VAL A 6 0.34 -0.81 -12.46
N GLU A 7 -0.92 -0.42 -12.66
CA GLU A 7 -1.31 0.94 -13.02
C GLU A 7 -2.00 1.60 -11.83
N ILE A 8 -1.42 2.70 -11.36
CA ILE A 8 -1.99 3.54 -10.30
C ILE A 8 -2.47 4.83 -10.95
N ALA A 9 -3.74 5.16 -10.77
CA ALA A 9 -4.34 6.38 -11.27
C ALA A 9 -5.07 7.12 -10.16
N VAL A 10 -4.99 8.45 -10.16
CA VAL A 10 -5.85 9.28 -9.30
C VAL A 10 -6.99 9.81 -10.17
N ARG A 11 -8.23 9.42 -9.87
CA ARG A 11 -9.44 9.82 -10.58
C ARG A 11 -10.46 10.33 -9.56
N ASP A 12 -10.95 11.55 -9.75
CA ASP A 12 -11.91 12.21 -8.83
C ASP A 12 -11.47 12.17 -7.34
N GLY A 13 -10.17 12.33 -7.10
CA GLY A 13 -9.57 12.30 -5.76
C GLY A 13 -9.46 10.90 -5.14
N LYS A 14 -9.83 9.85 -5.87
CA LYS A 14 -9.67 8.45 -5.45
C LYS A 14 -8.45 7.84 -6.14
N VAL A 15 -7.73 7.01 -5.40
CA VAL A 15 -6.64 6.20 -5.95
C VAL A 15 -7.23 4.89 -6.46
N ASP A 16 -7.16 4.69 -7.78
CA ASP A 16 -7.49 3.44 -8.44
C ASP A 16 -6.21 2.66 -8.72
N MET A 17 -6.27 1.35 -8.55
CA MET A 17 -5.20 0.43 -8.88
C MET A 17 -5.71 -0.69 -9.79
N ARG A 18 -4.98 -0.96 -10.87
CA ARG A 18 -5.16 -2.15 -11.71
C ARG A 18 -3.88 -2.95 -11.75
N ALA A 19 -4.00 -4.26 -11.63
CA ALA A 19 -2.90 -5.19 -11.62
C ALA A 19 -3.13 -6.27 -12.67
N GLU A 20 -2.15 -6.50 -13.55
CA GLU A 20 -2.15 -7.54 -14.58
C GLU A 20 -0.94 -8.45 -14.34
N HIS A 21 -1.16 -9.77 -14.30
CA HIS A 21 -0.11 -10.78 -14.10
C HIS A 21 0.72 -10.60 -12.82
N VAL A 22 0.10 -10.14 -11.72
CA VAL A 22 0.80 -9.86 -10.46
C VAL A 22 0.55 -10.97 -9.44
N SER A 23 1.60 -11.60 -8.94
CA SER A 23 1.51 -12.56 -7.85
C SER A 23 1.42 -11.86 -6.49
N LEU A 24 1.10 -12.61 -5.42
CA LEU A 24 1.16 -12.08 -4.05
C LEU A 24 2.58 -11.61 -3.69
N GLU A 25 3.61 -12.34 -4.13
CA GLU A 25 5.01 -11.97 -3.92
C GLU A 25 5.35 -10.65 -4.63
N ASP A 26 4.90 -10.48 -5.88
CA ASP A 26 5.08 -9.22 -6.60
C ASP A 26 4.33 -8.06 -5.92
N MET A 27 3.09 -8.28 -5.46
CA MET A 27 2.31 -7.26 -4.75
C MET A 27 2.98 -6.84 -3.45
N THR A 28 3.51 -7.79 -2.66
CA THR A 28 4.23 -7.49 -1.41
C THR A 28 5.54 -6.75 -1.67
N ALA A 29 6.29 -7.13 -2.71
CA ALA A 29 7.49 -6.42 -3.14
C ALA A 29 7.18 -4.98 -3.58
N ILE A 30 6.14 -4.78 -4.39
CA ILE A 30 5.66 -3.45 -4.81
C ILE A 30 5.24 -2.61 -3.60
N CYS A 31 4.53 -3.21 -2.64
CA CYS A 31 4.16 -2.55 -1.39
C CYS A 31 5.39 -2.09 -0.61
N GLY A 32 6.43 -2.92 -0.51
CA GLY A 32 7.71 -2.55 0.09
C GLY A 32 8.39 -1.37 -0.61
N VAL A 33 8.40 -1.34 -1.94
CA VAL A 33 8.93 -0.21 -2.72
C VAL A 33 8.18 1.09 -2.40
N LEU A 34 6.86 1.05 -2.37
CA LEU A 34 6.03 2.22 -2.04
C LEU A 34 6.27 2.71 -0.60
N GLN A 35 6.40 1.80 0.36
CA GLN A 35 6.72 2.13 1.75
C GLN A 35 8.08 2.85 1.87
N VAL A 36 9.10 2.38 1.15
CA VAL A 36 10.41 3.05 1.09
C VAL A 36 10.29 4.45 0.48
N MET A 37 9.46 4.63 -0.56
CA MET A 37 9.21 5.95 -1.16
C MET A 37 8.55 6.92 -0.18
N VAL A 38 7.53 6.46 0.57
CA VAL A 38 6.88 7.23 1.62
C VAL A 38 7.90 7.68 2.67
N GLY A 39 8.70 6.74 3.18
CA GLY A 39 9.72 7.03 4.18
C GLY A 39 10.74 8.05 3.69
N ARG A 40 11.26 7.89 2.47
CA ARG A 40 12.18 8.88 1.87
C ARG A 40 11.54 10.26 1.76
N ASN A 41 10.29 10.34 1.30
CA ASN A 41 9.60 11.63 1.16
C ASN A 41 9.37 12.33 2.50
N ALA A 42 8.90 11.58 3.50
CA ALA A 42 8.63 12.11 4.83
C ALA A 42 9.92 12.56 5.54
N MET A 43 10.98 11.74 5.48
CA MET A 43 12.27 12.08 6.10
C MET A 43 12.91 13.30 5.44
N MET A 44 12.81 13.48 4.12
CA MET A 44 13.26 14.70 3.44
C MET A 44 12.54 15.98 3.93
N ARG A 45 11.37 15.82 4.55
CA ARG A 45 10.56 16.92 5.11
C ARG A 45 10.72 17.04 6.63
N GLY A 46 11.66 16.30 7.23
CA GLY A 46 12.00 16.39 8.65
C GLY A 46 11.28 15.38 9.55
N ALA A 47 10.55 14.40 9.00
CA ALA A 47 10.00 13.32 9.82
C ALA A 47 11.11 12.35 10.27
N ASP A 48 11.01 11.83 11.48
CA ASP A 48 11.85 10.72 11.93
C ASP A 48 11.33 9.37 11.42
N LEU A 49 12.22 8.36 11.42
CA LEU A 49 11.91 7.04 10.89
C LEU A 49 10.85 6.29 11.73
N GLU A 50 10.79 6.52 13.04
CA GLU A 50 9.81 5.84 13.91
C GLU A 50 8.40 6.37 13.62
N MET A 51 8.23 7.68 13.49
CA MET A 51 6.97 8.29 13.04
C MET A 51 6.53 7.73 11.68
N VAL A 52 7.45 7.51 10.74
CA VAL A 52 7.13 6.90 9.44
C VAL A 52 6.63 5.47 9.62
N LYS A 53 7.32 4.65 10.43
CA LYS A 53 6.92 3.26 10.70
C LYS A 53 5.54 3.21 11.35
N ASP A 54 5.30 4.04 12.35
CA ASP A 54 4.01 4.12 13.03
C ASP A 54 2.88 4.46 12.05
N LYS A 55 3.10 5.44 11.17
CA LYS A 55 2.11 5.82 10.15
C LYS A 55 1.85 4.72 9.12
N LEU A 56 2.87 4.00 8.70
CA LEU A 56 2.70 2.87 7.79
C LEU A 56 1.96 1.70 8.47
N LEU A 57 2.24 1.45 9.76
CA LEU A 57 1.54 0.45 10.56
C LEU A 57 0.07 0.83 10.77
N ASP A 58 -0.23 2.09 11.09
CA ASP A 58 -1.60 2.61 11.20
C ASP A 58 -2.42 2.30 9.94
N VAL A 59 -1.84 2.60 8.76
CA VAL A 59 -2.49 2.35 7.46
C VAL A 59 -2.67 0.85 7.20
N TYR A 60 -1.67 0.04 7.48
CA TYR A 60 -1.75 -1.41 7.32
C TYR A 60 -2.87 -2.00 8.18
N LEU A 61 -2.91 -1.66 9.48
CA LEU A 61 -3.92 -2.18 10.40
C LEU A 61 -5.33 -1.73 10.01
N ALA A 62 -5.50 -0.47 9.59
CA ALA A 62 -6.79 0.02 9.10
C ALA A 62 -7.27 -0.79 7.88
N ALA A 63 -6.37 -1.06 6.92
CA ALA A 63 -6.70 -1.86 5.75
C ALA A 63 -7.06 -3.32 6.10
N MET A 64 -6.34 -3.96 7.02
CA MET A 64 -6.65 -5.34 7.44
C MET A 64 -7.98 -5.42 8.17
N ASN A 65 -8.25 -4.47 9.08
CA ASN A 65 -9.53 -4.40 9.78
C ASN A 65 -10.72 -4.20 8.81
N ASP A 66 -10.54 -3.38 7.76
CA ASP A 66 -11.56 -3.19 6.73
C ASP A 66 -11.81 -4.46 5.91
N LEU A 67 -10.79 -5.29 5.67
CA LEU A 67 -10.95 -6.59 5.02
C LEU A 67 -11.69 -7.57 5.94
N GLU A 68 -11.28 -7.69 7.20
CA GLU A 68 -11.94 -8.56 8.19
C GLU A 68 -13.43 -8.23 8.33
N ARG A 69 -13.77 -6.93 8.38
CA ARG A 69 -15.16 -6.48 8.45
C ARG A 69 -15.96 -6.87 7.20
N GLN A 70 -15.37 -6.76 6.02
CA GLN A 70 -16.03 -7.15 4.76
C GLN A 70 -16.23 -8.67 4.66
N GLU A 71 -15.32 -9.48 5.20
CA GLU A 71 -15.49 -10.93 5.23
C GLU A 71 -16.58 -11.36 6.22
N GLY A 72 -16.63 -10.76 7.43
CA GLY A 72 -17.67 -11.05 8.42
C GLY A 72 -19.07 -10.52 8.11
N GLU A 73 -19.21 -9.59 7.15
CA GLU A 73 -20.51 -9.12 6.63
C GLU A 73 -21.07 -10.03 5.50
N ASN A 74 -20.25 -10.96 4.98
CA ASN A 74 -20.63 -11.91 3.92
C ASN A 74 -20.93 -13.34 4.44
N GLU A 75 -20.91 -13.55 5.76
CA GLU A 75 -21.35 -14.77 6.46
C GLU A 75 -22.75 -14.61 7.08
#